data_AF-A0A350NKS3-F1
#
_entry.id   AF-A0A350NKS3-F1
#
_cell.length_a   1.000
_cell.length_b   1.000
_cell.length_c   1.000
_cell.angle_alpha   90.00
_cell.angle_beta   90.00
_cell.angle_gamma   90.00
#
_symmetry.space_group_name_H-M   'P 1'
#
loop_
_entity.id
_entity.type
_entity.pdbx_description
1 polymer ?
#
loop_
_entity_poly.entity_id
_entity_poly.type
_entity_poly.pdbx_seq_one_letter_code
_entity_poly.pdbx_strand_id
1 'polypeptide(L)'
;MLAFVKVAARCGARFVISSDAHNPDQIGQYERGLEVARKAGLCGEQIMNVIAKGEDPEPKLARFRPSTHLAGSAKKRSDLSKDLHEYK
;
A
#
# COMPACT_ATOMS: atom_id res chain seq x y z
N MET A 1 -10.46 21.99 -3.88
CA MET A 1 -9.42 20.96 -4.08
C MET A 1 -8.00 21.56 -4.13
N LEU A 2 -7.63 22.32 -5.17
CA LEU A 2 -6.27 22.84 -5.35
C LEU A 2 -5.68 23.59 -4.13
N ALA A 3 -6.47 24.43 -3.46
CA ALA A 3 -6.02 25.15 -2.26
C ALA A 3 -5.60 24.20 -1.12
N PHE A 4 -6.37 23.13 -0.88
CA PHE A 4 -6.04 22.14 0.14
C PHE A 4 -4.75 21.39 -0.18
N VAL A 5 -4.57 21.01 -1.45
CA VAL A 5 -3.34 20.34 -1.90
C VAL A 5 -2.11 21.23 -1.67
N LYS A 6 -2.21 22.53 -1.99
CA LYS A 6 -1.12 23.49 -1.76
C LYS A 6 -0.76 23.63 -0.27
N VAL A 7 -1.76 23.69 0.62
CA VAL A 7 -1.51 23.78 2.06
C VAL A 7 -0.88 22.48 2.57
N ALA A 8 -1.44 21.32 2.22
CA ALA A 8 -0.91 20.02 2.63
C ALA A 8 0.53 19.81 2.15
N ALA A 9 0.84 20.20 0.91
CA ALA A 9 2.20 20.12 0.35
C ALA A 9 3.20 20.97 1.15
N ARG A 10 2.81 22.18 1.58
CA ARG A 10 3.64 23.05 2.44
C ARG A 10 3.87 22.46 3.83
N CYS A 11 2.95 21.63 4.32
CA CYS A 11 3.10 20.89 5.57
C CYS A 11 3.91 19.58 5.42
N GLY A 12 4.46 19.29 4.24
CA GLY A 12 5.27 18.10 4.00
C GLY A 12 4.47 16.82 3.77
N ALA A 13 3.17 16.92 3.45
CA ALA A 13 2.36 15.75 3.12
C ALA A 13 2.87 15.04 1.86
N ARG A 14 2.69 13.72 1.83
CA ARG A 14 2.88 12.89 0.63
C ARG A 14 1.52 12.56 0.02
N PHE A 15 1.50 12.36 -1.29
CA PHE A 15 0.28 12.23 -2.08
C PHE A 15 0.22 10.88 -2.81
N VAL A 16 -1.00 10.44 -3.07
CA VAL A 16 -1.33 9.33 -3.97
C VAL A 16 -2.40 9.85 -4.91
N ILE A 17 -2.28 9.53 -6.19
CA ILE A 17 -3.31 9.85 -7.20
C ILE A 17 -4.12 8.58 -7.49
N SER A 18 -5.44 8.66 -7.38
CA SER A 18 -6.39 7.59 -7.67
C SER A 18 -7.51 8.12 -8.57
N SER A 19 -8.16 7.23 -9.32
CA SER A 19 -9.35 7.58 -10.10
C SER A 19 -10.59 7.79 -9.24
N ASP A 20 -10.60 7.33 -7.98
CA ASP A 20 -11.76 7.38 -7.06
C ASP A 20 -13.07 6.90 -7.73
N ALA A 21 -12.92 5.85 -8.55
CA ALA A 21 -13.97 5.38 -9.43
C ALA A 21 -15.04 4.61 -8.64
N HIS A 22 -16.29 4.99 -8.83
CA HIS A 22 -17.46 4.28 -8.29
C HIS A 22 -18.11 3.35 -9.33
N ASN A 23 -17.62 3.38 -10.57
CA ASN A 23 -17.99 2.50 -11.68
C ASN A 23 -16.70 1.85 -12.25
N PRO A 24 -16.68 0.53 -12.49
CA PRO A 24 -15.50 -0.16 -13.02
C PRO A 24 -14.96 0.43 -14.33
N ASP A 25 -15.83 0.98 -15.20
CA ASP A 25 -15.42 1.56 -16.49
C ASP A 25 -14.60 2.86 -16.34
N GLN A 26 -14.56 3.42 -15.14
CA GLN A 26 -13.84 4.65 -14.81
C GLN A 26 -12.51 4.39 -14.08
N ILE A 27 -12.16 3.13 -13.82
CA ILE A 27 -10.88 2.78 -13.21
C ILE A 27 -9.75 3.23 -14.14
N GLY A 28 -8.77 3.95 -13.56
CA GLY A 28 -7.63 4.45 -14.32
C GLY A 28 -7.83 5.82 -14.96
N GLN A 29 -9.02 6.43 -14.87
CA GLN A 29 -9.23 7.83 -15.27
C GLN A 29 -8.73 8.78 -14.17
N TYR A 30 -7.44 9.16 -14.22
CA TYR A 30 -6.77 9.96 -13.19
C TYR A 30 -6.22 11.31 -13.69
N GLU A 31 -6.56 11.71 -14.91
CA GLU A 31 -6.10 12.94 -15.59
C GLU A 31 -6.39 14.18 -14.75
N ARG A 32 -7.56 14.22 -14.11
CA ARG A 32 -7.95 15.32 -13.22
C ARG A 32 -7.02 15.41 -12.00
N GLY A 33 -6.60 14.27 -11.45
CA GLY A 33 -5.64 14.20 -10.35
C GLY A 33 -4.26 14.72 -10.76
N LEU A 34 -3.78 14.33 -11.95
CA LEU A 34 -2.55 14.85 -12.53
C LEU A 34 -2.60 16.36 -12.76
N GLU A 35 -3.73 16.88 -13.25
CA GLU A 35 -3.89 18.32 -13.48
C GLU A 35 -3.81 19.09 -12.16
N VAL A 36 -4.46 18.60 -11.10
CA VAL A 36 -4.38 19.22 -9.76
C VAL A 36 -2.94 19.17 -9.23
N ALA A 37 -2.25 18.04 -9.34
CA ALA A 37 -0.86 17.89 -8.91
C ALA A 37 0.06 18.90 -9.63
N ARG A 38 -0.09 19.04 -10.95
CA ARG A 38 0.65 20.02 -11.76
C ARG A 38 0.35 21.45 -11.35
N LYS A 39 -0.94 21.82 -11.18
CA LYS A 39 -1.34 23.16 -10.74
C LYS A 39 -0.91 23.48 -9.30
N ALA A 40 -0.75 22.46 -8.47
CA ALA A 40 -0.24 22.58 -7.10
C ALA A 40 1.28 22.70 -7.05
N GLY A 41 2.00 22.34 -8.13
CA GLY A 41 3.45 22.34 -8.19
C GLY A 41 4.08 21.17 -7.43
N LEU A 42 3.39 20.02 -7.35
CA LEU A 42 3.94 18.83 -6.71
C LEU A 42 5.09 18.26 -7.56
N CYS A 43 6.17 17.85 -6.91
CA CYS A 43 7.24 17.07 -7.54
C CYS A 43 6.97 15.56 -7.44
N GLY A 44 7.67 14.76 -8.25
CA GLY A 44 7.47 13.30 -8.29
C GLY A 44 7.74 12.62 -6.95
N GLU A 45 8.70 13.13 -6.18
CA GLU A 45 9.08 12.61 -4.85
C GLU A 45 7.95 12.77 -3.80
N GLN A 46 7.07 13.75 -4.03
CA GLN A 46 5.89 13.98 -3.20
C GLN A 46 4.73 13.04 -3.56
N ILE A 47 4.76 12.36 -4.71
CA ILE A 47 3.69 11.46 -5.17
C ILE A 47 4.17 10.02 -5.12
N MET A 48 3.65 9.24 -4.18
CA MET A 48 4.18 7.91 -3.84
C MET A 48 3.95 6.84 -4.91
N ASN A 49 2.94 7.02 -5.76
CA ASN A 49 2.57 6.06 -6.80
C ASN A 49 2.97 6.50 -8.21
N VAL A 50 4.01 7.34 -8.33
CA VAL A 50 4.65 7.69 -9.60
C VAL A 50 5.96 6.91 -9.73
N ILE A 51 6.22 6.42 -10.93
CA ILE A 51 7.49 5.81 -11.34
C ILE A 51 8.25 6.78 -12.24
N ALA A 52 9.55 6.94 -11.99
CA ALA A 52 10.41 7.65 -12.91
C ALA A 52 10.46 6.86 -14.22
N LYS A 53 10.26 7.53 -15.37
CA LYS A 53 10.30 6.86 -16.69
C LYS A 53 11.60 6.06 -16.83
N GLY A 54 11.48 4.78 -17.17
CA GLY A 54 12.61 3.90 -17.50
C GLY A 54 12.74 2.64 -16.64
N GLU A 55 12.01 2.58 -15.52
CA GLU A 55 11.89 1.36 -14.72
C GLU A 55 10.41 0.94 -14.72
N ASP A 56 10.09 -0.14 -15.43
CA ASP A 56 8.89 -0.90 -15.07
C ASP A 56 9.21 -1.56 -13.73
N PRO A 57 8.60 -1.13 -12.60
CA PRO A 57 8.73 -1.92 -11.40
C PRO A 57 8.14 -3.29 -11.70
N GLU A 58 8.85 -4.37 -11.35
CA GLU A 58 8.24 -5.70 -11.36
C GLU A 58 6.84 -5.60 -10.74
N PRO A 59 5.81 -6.18 -11.37
CA PRO A 59 4.44 -6.03 -10.91
C PRO A 59 4.36 -6.41 -9.43
N LYS A 60 4.20 -5.41 -8.56
CA LYS A 60 4.04 -5.59 -7.10
C LYS A 60 2.76 -6.36 -6.76
N LEU A 61 1.92 -6.66 -7.77
CA LEU A 61 0.68 -7.40 -7.68
C LEU A 61 0.83 -8.93 -7.64
N ALA A 62 2.04 -9.48 -7.70
CA ALA A 62 2.25 -10.93 -7.68
C ALA A 62 2.78 -11.50 -6.36
N ARG A 63 2.45 -10.93 -5.18
CA ARG A 63 2.79 -11.57 -3.89
C ARG A 63 1.73 -11.38 -2.81
N PHE A 64 0.58 -12.03 -2.98
CA PHE A 64 0.00 -12.72 -1.82
C PHE A 64 0.97 -13.86 -1.47
N ARG A 65 2.06 -13.53 -0.77
CA ARG A 65 2.82 -14.55 -0.04
C ARG A 65 2.08 -14.72 1.28
N PRO A 66 1.39 -15.85 1.53
CA PRO A 66 0.98 -16.14 2.88
C PRO A 66 2.24 -16.05 3.74
N SER A 67 2.19 -15.19 4.76
CA SER A 67 3.29 -14.97 5.67
C SER A 67 3.84 -16.32 6.15
N THR A 68 5.12 -16.59 5.91
CA THR A 68 5.81 -17.77 6.46
C THR A 68 5.94 -17.71 7.98
N HIS A 69 5.44 -16.65 8.64
CA HIS A 69 5.38 -16.57 10.11
C HIS A 69 4.30 -17.47 10.76
N LEU A 70 3.51 -18.21 9.97
CA LEU A 70 2.63 -19.28 10.48
C LEU A 70 3.23 -20.69 10.37
N ALA A 71 4.53 -20.83 10.15
CA ALA A 71 5.23 -22.08 10.45
C ALA A 71 5.56 -22.15 11.95
N GLY A 72 4.54 -22.07 12.81
CA GLY A 72 4.65 -22.54 14.18
C GLY A 72 4.87 -24.05 14.12
N SER A 73 6.01 -24.50 14.64
CA SER A 73 6.40 -25.90 14.72
C SER A 73 5.25 -26.73 15.30
N ALA A 74 4.71 -27.65 14.50
CA ALA A 74 3.72 -28.61 14.95
C ALA A 74 4.35 -29.46 16.07
N LYS A 75 4.08 -29.13 17.35
CA LYS A 75 4.40 -30.00 18.48
C LYS A 75 3.72 -31.35 18.23
N LYS A 76 4.48 -32.44 18.32
CA LYS A 76 3.92 -33.79 18.25
C LYS A 76 2.98 -33.98 19.44
N ARG A 77 1.86 -34.67 19.23
CA ARG A 77 0.86 -34.99 20.28
C ARG A 77 1.45 -35.68 21.51
N SER A 78 2.62 -36.31 21.39
CA SER A 78 3.37 -36.91 22.50
C SER A 78 3.83 -35.89 23.55
N ASP A 79 4.00 -34.62 23.15
CA ASP A 79 4.59 -33.60 24.01
C ASP A 79 3.53 -32.88 24.86
N LEU A 80 2.25 -33.05 24.53
CA LEU A 80 1.13 -32.48 25.29
C LEU A 80 0.72 -33.30 26.52
N SER A 81 1.11 -34.57 26.62
CA SER A 81 0.67 -35.42 27.73
C SER A 81 1.47 -35.22 29.02
N LYS A 82 2.66 -34.60 28.92
CA LYS A 82 3.53 -34.35 30.08
C LYS A 82 3.11 -33.09 30.85
N ASP A 83 2.60 -32.09 30.15
CA ASP A 83 2.22 -30.80 30.76
C ASP A 83 0.90 -30.88 31.56
N LEU A 84 0.11 -31.95 31.41
CA LEU A 84 -1.15 -32.13 32.17
C LEU A 84 -0.96 -32.76 33.55
N HIS A 85 0.21 -33.32 33.86
CA HIS A 85 0.48 -33.96 35.16
C HIS A 85 1.11 -33.03 36.20
N GLU A 86 1.47 -31.79 35.83
CA GLU A 86 2.06 -30.82 36.75
C GLU A 86 1.01 -29.95 37.47
N TYR A 87 -0.28 -30.24 37.28
CA TYR A 87 -1.41 -29.55 37.92
C TYR A 87 -2.33 -30.52 38.70
N LYS A 88 -1.74 -31.38 39.54
CA LYS A 88 -2.46 -32.04 40.64
C LYS A 88 -1.59 -32.09 41.89
#